data_AF-A0A7S3SF44-F1
#
_entry.id   AF-A0A7S3SF44-F1
#
_cell.length_a   1.000
_cell.length_b   1.000
_cell.length_c   1.000
_cell.angle_alpha   90.00
_cell.angle_beta   90.00
_cell.angle_gamma   90.00
#
_symmetry.space_group_name_H-M   'P 1'
#
loop_
_entity.id
_entity.type
_entity.pdbx_description
1 polymer ?
#
loop_
_entity_poly.entity_id
_entity_poly.type
_entity_poly.pdbx_seq_one_letter_code
_entity_poly.pdbx_strand_id
1 'polypeptide(L)'
;DGAGDGADSKAALEALDAAVAALHRWAAKEEHWKLLVAWHRAHGYAATALAALDEHLAKEKGPPPKEKLELRLELLRELGWQHWVDNAKALLLLKYPQSYPPPFNSV
;
A
#
# COMPACT_ATOMS: atom_id res chain seq x y z
N ASP A 1 22.21 -24.33 -6.68
CA ASP A 1 22.40 -23.69 -5.36
C ASP A 1 21.28 -22.71 -5.00
N GLY A 2 20.06 -23.18 -4.68
CA GLY A 2 18.88 -22.31 -4.44
C GLY A 2 18.21 -22.46 -3.08
N ALA A 3 18.81 -23.21 -2.15
CA ALA A 3 18.19 -23.54 -0.86
C ALA A 3 18.46 -22.51 0.26
N GLY A 4 19.46 -21.64 0.12
CA GLY A 4 19.84 -20.66 1.15
C GLY A 4 18.87 -19.47 1.25
N ASP A 5 18.50 -18.90 0.10
CA ASP A 5 17.76 -17.62 0.04
C ASP A 5 16.32 -17.73 0.59
N GLY A 6 15.68 -18.90 0.42
CA GLY A 6 14.34 -19.16 0.95
C GLY A 6 14.31 -19.42 2.45
N ALA A 7 15.37 -20.00 3.02
CA ALA A 7 15.47 -20.25 4.46
C ALA A 7 15.69 -18.94 5.24
N ASP A 8 16.56 -18.07 4.71
CA ASP A 8 16.81 -16.73 5.27
C ASP A 8 15.56 -15.84 5.17
N SER A 9 14.83 -15.88 4.05
CA SER A 9 13.57 -15.16 3.87
C SER A 9 12.49 -15.62 4.87
N LYS A 10 12.39 -16.93 5.13
CA LYS A 10 11.42 -17.47 6.10
C LYS A 10 11.76 -17.02 7.52
N ALA A 11 13.03 -17.11 7.92
CA ALA A 11 13.47 -16.66 9.24
C ALA A 11 13.23 -15.14 9.44
N ALA A 12 13.43 -14.34 8.38
CA ALA A 12 13.14 -12.91 8.41
C ALA A 12 11.63 -12.63 8.59
N LEU A 13 10.76 -13.39 7.93
CA LEU A 13 9.31 -13.29 8.12
C LEU A 13 8.89 -13.67 9.55
N GLU A 14 9.44 -14.74 10.11
CA GLU A 14 9.16 -15.15 11.50
C GLU A 14 9.63 -14.09 12.51
N ALA A 15 10.79 -13.48 12.29
CA ALA A 15 11.28 -12.37 13.11
C ALA A 15 10.39 -11.12 12.98
N LEU A 16 9.92 -10.82 11.78
CA LEU A 16 8.97 -9.73 11.53
C LEU A 16 7.65 -9.97 12.25
N ASP A 17 7.10 -11.19 12.19
CA ASP A 17 5.87 -11.57 12.90
C ASP A 17 6.00 -11.38 14.41
N ALA A 18 7.12 -11.81 14.98
CA ALA A 18 7.39 -11.63 16.41
C ALA A 18 7.47 -10.15 16.79
N ALA A 19 8.12 -9.32 15.97
CA ALA A 19 8.23 -7.89 16.19
C ALA A 19 6.87 -7.17 16.10
N VAL A 20 6.06 -7.48 15.08
CA VAL A 20 4.71 -6.94 14.91
C VAL A 20 3.79 -7.37 16.06
N ALA A 21 3.88 -8.63 16.49
CA ALA A 21 3.13 -9.12 17.65
C ALA A 21 3.54 -8.43 18.96
N ALA A 22 4.82 -8.10 19.13
CA ALA A 22 5.29 -7.32 20.28
C ALA A 22 4.79 -5.87 20.25
N LEU A 23 4.76 -5.24 19.07
CA LEU A 23 4.25 -3.88 18.89
C LEU A 23 2.77 -3.77 19.23
N HIS A 24 1.94 -4.73 18.80
CA HIS A 24 0.50 -4.76 19.08
C HIS A 24 0.14 -4.86 20.58
N ARG A 25 1.12 -5.08 21.46
CA ARG A 25 0.90 -4.99 22.91
C ARG A 25 0.79 -3.54 23.40
N TRP A 26 1.35 -2.60 22.63
CA TRP A 26 1.53 -1.21 23.03
C TRP A 26 0.76 -0.23 22.15
N ALA A 27 0.47 -0.61 20.91
CA ALA A 27 -0.19 0.23 19.93
C ALA A 27 -1.29 -0.52 19.20
N ALA A 28 -2.36 0.20 18.83
CA ALA A 28 -3.46 -0.36 18.06
C ALA A 28 -3.00 -0.57 16.59
N LYS A 29 -3.62 -1.54 15.90
CA LYS A 29 -3.21 -1.90 14.52
C LYS A 29 -3.36 -0.73 13.56
N GLU A 30 -4.37 0.09 13.79
CA GLU A 30 -4.77 1.23 12.98
C GLU A 30 -3.76 2.40 13.09
N GLU A 31 -2.98 2.46 14.17
CA GLU A 31 -1.98 3.51 14.39
C GLU A 31 -0.74 3.34 13.50
N HIS A 32 -0.57 2.15 12.92
CA HIS A 32 0.62 1.77 12.14
C HIS A 32 0.27 1.18 10.78
N TRP A 33 -0.66 1.82 10.06
CA TRP A 33 -1.14 1.34 8.74
C TRP A 33 -0.02 1.04 7.74
N LYS A 34 1.05 1.86 7.68
CA LYS A 34 2.19 1.63 6.76
C LYS A 34 2.87 0.28 7.06
N LEU A 35 3.10 0.00 8.33
CA LEU A 35 3.69 -1.26 8.77
C LEU A 35 2.75 -2.43 8.48
N LEU A 36 1.45 -2.28 8.74
CA LEU A 36 0.46 -3.33 8.49
C LEU A 36 0.38 -3.69 7.00
N VAL A 37 0.35 -2.70 6.11
CA VAL A 37 0.38 -2.89 4.65
C VAL A 37 1.67 -3.59 4.22
N ALA A 38 2.83 -3.14 4.71
CA ALA A 38 4.12 -3.76 4.40
C ALA A 38 4.22 -5.20 4.91
N TRP A 39 3.72 -5.47 6.12
CA TRP A 39 3.66 -6.79 6.72
C TRP A 39 2.82 -7.76 5.89
N HIS A 40 1.62 -7.34 5.45
CA HIS A 40 0.80 -8.15 4.54
C HIS A 40 1.46 -8.37 3.18
N ARG A 41 2.08 -7.35 2.59
CA ARG A 41 2.84 -7.50 1.33
C ARG A 41 4.00 -8.47 1.46
N ALA A 42 4.75 -8.43 2.57
CA ALA A 42 5.87 -9.34 2.83
C ALA A 42 5.43 -10.81 2.84
N HIS A 43 4.19 -11.10 3.24
CA HIS A 43 3.59 -12.43 3.22
C HIS A 43 2.89 -12.79 1.89
N GLY A 44 2.93 -11.91 0.89
CA GLY A 44 2.22 -12.11 -0.38
C GLY A 44 0.70 -11.87 -0.29
N TYR A 45 0.20 -11.28 0.80
CA TYR A 45 -1.22 -11.01 1.01
C TYR A 45 -1.62 -9.63 0.47
N ALA A 46 -1.39 -9.39 -0.82
CA ALA A 46 -1.64 -8.09 -1.46
C ALA A 46 -3.10 -7.60 -1.32
N ALA A 47 -4.09 -8.51 -1.32
CA ALA A 47 -5.50 -8.15 -1.13
C ALA A 47 -5.78 -7.65 0.29
N THR A 48 -5.18 -8.28 1.29
CA THR A 48 -5.30 -7.86 2.70
C THR A 48 -4.54 -6.55 2.94
N ALA A 49 -3.39 -6.38 2.30
CA ALA A 49 -2.65 -5.13 2.29
C ALA A 49 -3.50 -3.97 1.70
N LEU A 50 -4.21 -4.22 0.59
CA LEU A 50 -5.14 -3.25 0.00
C LEU A 50 -6.31 -2.92 0.94
N ALA A 51 -6.91 -3.92 1.56
CA ALA A 51 -8.01 -3.70 2.51
C ALA A 51 -7.57 -2.83 3.71
N ALA A 52 -6.37 -3.09 4.27
CA ALA A 52 -5.80 -2.29 5.35
C ALA A 52 -5.57 -0.82 4.94
N LEU A 53 -5.07 -0.60 3.71
CA LEU A 53 -4.89 0.74 3.17
C LEU A 53 -6.23 1.46 2.95
N ASP A 54 -7.22 0.80 2.36
CA ASP A 54 -8.54 1.37 2.09
C ASP A 54 -9.28 1.70 3.40
N GLU A 55 -9.15 0.87 4.45
CA GLU A 55 -9.69 1.17 5.78
C GLU A 55 -9.05 2.42 6.40
N HIS A 56 -7.71 2.54 6.31
CA HIS A 56 -7.01 3.74 6.76
C HIS A 56 -7.48 4.99 6.01
N LEU A 57 -7.58 4.91 4.68
CA LEU A 57 -8.03 5.99 3.81
C LEU A 57 -9.47 6.44 4.12
N ALA A 58 -10.36 5.51 4.47
CA ALA A 58 -11.74 5.83 4.84
C ALA A 58 -11.86 6.62 6.15
N LYS A 59 -10.91 6.45 7.08
CA LYS A 59 -10.90 7.14 8.39
C LYS A 59 -10.18 8.49 8.33
N GLU A 60 -9.36 8.73 7.30
CA GLU A 60 -8.57 9.95 7.16
C GLU A 60 -9.44 11.14 6.77
N LYS A 61 -9.22 12.29 7.43
CA LYS A 61 -9.91 13.53 7.11
C LYS A 61 -9.19 14.28 6.00
N GLY A 62 -9.93 14.63 4.95
CA GLY A 62 -9.42 15.41 3.83
C GLY A 62 -8.99 14.56 2.64
N PRO A 63 -8.46 15.20 1.58
CA PRO A 63 -8.01 14.49 0.39
C PRO A 63 -6.80 13.60 0.73
N PRO A 64 -6.79 12.33 0.29
CA PRO A 64 -5.70 11.43 0.59
C PRO A 64 -4.41 11.88 -0.10
N PRO A 65 -3.26 11.85 0.59
CA PRO A 65 -1.98 12.24 0.02
C PRO A 65 -1.58 11.32 -1.15
N LYS A 66 -0.83 11.90 -2.10
CA LYS A 66 -0.38 11.23 -3.33
C LYS A 66 0.27 9.86 -3.07
N GLU A 67 1.16 9.78 -2.08
CA GLU A 67 1.87 8.55 -1.69
C GLU A 67 0.91 7.37 -1.44
N LYS A 68 -0.24 7.62 -0.79
CA LYS A 68 -1.22 6.56 -0.49
C LYS A 68 -1.95 6.10 -1.74
N LEU A 69 -2.24 7.02 -2.66
CA LEU A 69 -2.87 6.68 -3.94
C LEU A 69 -1.89 5.92 -4.86
N GLU A 70 -0.61 6.27 -4.83
CA GLU A 70 0.45 5.52 -5.52
C GLU A 70 0.60 4.11 -4.94
N LEU A 71 0.62 3.97 -3.62
CA LEU A 71 0.65 2.65 -2.97
C LEU A 71 -0.58 1.80 -3.30
N ARG A 72 -1.77 2.42 -3.35
CA ARG A 72 -3.00 1.74 -3.78
C ARG A 72 -2.88 1.23 -5.21
N LEU A 73 -2.31 2.04 -6.10
CA LEU A 73 -2.05 1.66 -7.50
C LEU A 73 -1.07 0.48 -7.59
N GLU A 74 -0.02 0.46 -6.78
CA GLU A 74 0.92 -0.68 -6.73
C GLU A 74 0.23 -1.98 -6.32
N LEU A 75 -0.55 -1.95 -5.24
CA LEU A 75 -1.28 -3.13 -4.75
C LEU A 75 -2.27 -3.66 -5.79
N LEU A 76 -2.98 -2.77 -6.50
CA LEU A 76 -3.87 -3.17 -7.59
C LEU A 76 -3.12 -3.81 -8.77
N ARG A 77 -1.88 -3.38 -9.05
CA ARG A 77 -1.03 -4.02 -10.06
C ARG A 77 -0.57 -5.40 -9.63
N GLU A 78 -0.16 -5.57 -8.37
CA GLU A 78 0.23 -6.88 -7.81
C GLU A 78 -0.91 -7.89 -7.89
N LEU A 79 -2.15 -7.44 -7.71
CA LEU A 79 -3.36 -8.27 -7.84
C LEU A 79 -3.76 -8.58 -9.28
N GLY A 80 -3.13 -7.94 -10.29
CA GLY A 80 -3.51 -8.09 -11.69
C GLY A 80 -4.86 -7.44 -12.06
N TRP A 81 -5.33 -6.49 -11.26
CA TRP A 81 -6.65 -5.87 -11.41
C TRP A 81 -6.63 -4.68 -12.37
N GLN A 82 -6.37 -4.96 -13.66
CA GLN A 82 -6.03 -3.95 -14.65
C GLN A 82 -7.04 -2.79 -14.78
N HIS A 83 -8.34 -3.08 -14.77
CA HIS A 83 -9.38 -2.03 -14.86
C HIS A 83 -9.35 -1.07 -13.66
N TRP A 84 -9.06 -1.58 -12.46
CA TRP A 84 -8.89 -0.75 -11.26
C TRP A 84 -7.58 0.04 -11.30
N VAL A 85 -6.51 -0.54 -11.84
CA VAL A 85 -5.23 0.15 -12.07
C VAL A 85 -5.43 1.36 -12.97
N ASP A 86 -6.15 1.22 -14.08
CA ASP A 86 -6.35 2.32 -15.02
C ASP A 86 -7.25 3.42 -14.45
N ASN A 87 -8.28 3.04 -13.67
CA ASN A 87 -9.08 3.99 -12.90
C ASN A 87 -8.23 4.76 -11.87
N ALA A 88 -7.38 4.07 -11.12
CA ALA A 88 -6.52 4.69 -10.10
C ALA A 88 -5.49 5.65 -10.72
N LYS A 89 -4.92 5.33 -11.90
CA LYS A 89 -4.05 6.26 -12.64
C LYS A 89 -4.77 7.54 -13.06
N ALA A 90 -5.98 7.41 -13.59
CA ALA A 90 -6.78 8.57 -13.99
C ALA A 90 -7.09 9.47 -12.79
N LEU A 91 -7.44 8.88 -11.65
CA LEU A 91 -7.68 9.60 -10.40
C LEU A 91 -6.43 10.34 -9.90
N LEU A 92 -5.25 9.70 -9.98
CA LEU A 92 -3.97 10.30 -9.62
C LEU A 92 -3.66 11.53 -10.49
N LEU A 93 -3.82 11.41 -11.81
CA LEU A 93 -3.59 12.52 -12.75
C LEU A 93 -4.54 13.70 -12.50
N LEU A 94 -5.80 13.41 -12.17
CA LEU A 94 -6.79 14.43 -11.86
C LEU A 94 -6.47 15.18 -10.56
N LYS A 95 -6.07 14.46 -9.51
CA LYS A 95 -5.77 15.05 -8.19
C LYS A 95 -4.39 15.69 -8.11
N TYR A 96 -3.43 15.17 -8.86
CA TYR A 96 -2.03 15.56 -8.83
C TYR A 96 -1.48 15.73 -10.25
N PRO A 97 -1.89 16.79 -10.97
CA PRO A 97 -1.42 17.05 -12.33
C PRO A 97 0.08 17.40 -12.32
N GLN A 98 0.78 17.11 -13.43
CA GLN A 98 2.22 17.37 -13.56
C GLN A 98 2.57 18.87 -13.65
N SER A 99 1.61 19.72 -14.03
CA SER A 99 1.76 21.18 -14.09
C SER A 99 0.43 21.87 -13.78
N TYR A 100 0.52 23.10 -13.25
CA TYR A 100 -0.63 23.97 -13.03
C TYR A 100 -0.41 25.34 -13.72
N PRO A 101 -1.38 25.85 -14.51
CA PRO A 101 -2.65 25.22 -14.88
C PRO A 101 -2.43 23.96 -15.75
N PRO A 102 -3.35 22.99 -15.74
CA PRO A 102 -3.27 21.85 -16.64
C PRO A 102 -3.20 22.33 -18.10
N PRO A 103 -2.42 21.66 -18.97
CA PRO A 103 -2.11 22.14 -20.32
C PRO A 103 -3.32 22.25 -21.27
N PHE A 104 -4.53 21.92 -20.80
CA PHE A 104 -5.77 21.98 -21.57
C PHE A 104 -6.56 23.30 -21.39
N ASN A 105 -6.01 24.30 -20.68
CA ASN A 105 -6.60 25.64 -20.60
C ASN A 105 -6.15 26.57 -21.75
N SER A 106 -6.40 26.15 -23.00
CA SER A 106 -6.32 27.03 -24.16
C SER A 106 -7.60 26.92 -24.99
N VAL A 107 -8.69 27.48 -24.46
CA VAL A 107 -9.86 27.93 -25.23
C VAL A 107 -10.28 29.28 -24.70
#